data_AF-A0A1B8Y1J1-F1
#
_entry.id   AF-A0A1B8Y1J1-F1
#
_cell.length_a   1.000
_cell.length_b   1.000
_cell.length_c   1.000
_cell.angle_alpha   90.00
_cell.angle_beta   90.00
_cell.angle_gamma   90.00
#
_symmetry.space_group_name_H-M   'P 1'
#
loop_
_entity.id
_entity.type
_entity.pdbx_description
1 polymer ?
#
loop_
_entity_poly.entity_id
_entity_poly.type
_entity_poly.pdbx_seq_one_letter_code
_entity_poly.pdbx_strand_id
1 'polypeptide(L)'
;MDRNRAALVVRMSDTNIMLVMDELLSEKILNDVQYNTVRSNRASHEMMRKLYDYARAWGPNQKDTFISILSKYDKWLILDLMEKENQSLNSSAT
;
A
#
# COMPACT_ATOMS: atom_id res chain seq x y z
N MET A 1 3.88 -2.62 -9.01
CA MET A 1 3.33 -2.83 -7.65
C MET A 1 4.29 -3.63 -6.75
N ASP A 2 4.86 -4.76 -7.20
CA ASP A 2 5.74 -5.58 -6.34
C ASP A 2 7.10 -4.95 -5.99
N ARG A 3 7.72 -4.15 -6.90
CA ARG A 3 9.06 -3.56 -6.66
C ARG A 3 9.11 -2.60 -5.47
N ASN A 4 8.07 -1.78 -5.28
CA ASN A 4 8.01 -0.80 -4.18
C ASN A 4 7.31 -1.34 -2.92
N ARG A 5 6.83 -2.59 -2.96
CA ARG A 5 6.12 -3.24 -1.85
C ARG A 5 6.97 -3.29 -0.58
N ALA A 6 8.24 -3.68 -0.70
CA ALA A 6 9.13 -3.83 0.45
C ALA A 6 9.34 -2.50 1.19
N ALA A 7 9.50 -1.41 0.45
CA ALA A 7 9.73 -0.10 1.04
C ALA A 7 8.45 0.51 1.65
N LEU A 8 7.28 0.28 1.05
CA LEU A 8 6.00 0.66 1.66
C LEU A 8 5.73 -0.10 2.95
N VAL A 9 6.01 -1.40 2.96
CA VAL A 9 5.87 -2.26 4.14
C VAL A 9 6.73 -1.77 5.31
N VAL A 10 7.92 -1.26 5.05
CA VAL A 10 8.85 -0.84 6.11
C VAL A 10 8.59 0.59 6.59
N ARG A 11 8.17 1.50 5.70
CA ARG A 11 8.22 2.94 5.97
C ARG A 11 6.90 3.58 6.31
N MET A 12 5.77 2.95 5.98
CA MET A 12 4.47 3.52 6.31
C MET A 12 4.18 3.38 7.80
N SER A 13 3.72 4.46 8.43
CA SER A 13 3.38 4.50 9.85
C SER A 13 2.08 3.73 10.14
N ASP A 14 1.93 3.21 11.36
CA ASP A 14 0.68 2.56 11.80
C ASP A 14 -0.54 3.48 11.59
N THR A 15 -0.42 4.77 11.92
CA THR A 15 -1.49 5.76 11.74
C THR A 15 -1.91 5.88 10.27
N ASN A 16 -0.95 5.96 9.33
CA ASN A 16 -1.27 6.06 7.91
C ASN A 16 -1.89 4.76 7.40
N ILE A 17 -1.43 3.60 7.87
CA ILE A 17 -2.03 2.30 7.51
C ILE A 17 -3.50 2.24 7.97
N MET A 18 -3.82 2.74 9.17
CA MET A 18 -5.21 2.77 9.67
C MET A 18 -6.10 3.66 8.80
N LEU A 19 -5.65 4.86 8.47
CA LEU A 19 -6.41 5.76 7.59
C LEU A 19 -6.65 5.15 6.21
N VAL A 20 -5.63 4.49 5.64
CA VAL A 20 -5.76 3.75 4.37
C VAL A 20 -6.78 2.62 4.50
N MET A 21 -6.73 1.84 5.59
CA MET A 21 -7.67 0.74 5.80
C MET A 21 -9.11 1.21 5.97
N ASP A 22 -9.33 2.31 6.69
CA ASP A 22 -10.66 2.89 6.89
C ASP A 22 -11.26 3.37 5.57
N GLU A 23 -10.47 4.04 4.73
CA GLU A 23 -10.93 4.49 3.41
C GLU A 23 -11.17 3.31 2.46
N LEU A 24 -10.31 2.28 2.47
CA LEU A 24 -10.53 1.07 1.68
C LEU A 24 -11.80 0.29 2.09
N LEU A 25 -12.16 0.32 3.38
CA LEU A 25 -13.41 -0.26 3.88
C LEU A 25 -14.61 0.57 3.40
N SER A 26 -14.52 1.90 3.48
CA SER A 26 -15.54 2.83 2.96
C SER A 26 -15.79 2.65 1.45
N GLU A 27 -14.72 2.46 0.68
CA GLU A 27 -14.77 2.19 -0.77
C GLU A 27 -15.20 0.75 -1.12
N LYS A 28 -15.51 -0.09 -0.11
CA LYS A 28 -15.88 -1.50 -0.26
C LYS A 28 -14.85 -2.35 -1.00
N ILE A 29 -13.58 -1.92 -0.96
CA ILE A 29 -12.44 -2.68 -1.49
C ILE A 29 -12.00 -3.72 -0.48
N LEU A 30 -12.00 -3.35 0.80
CA LEU A 30 -11.94 -4.28 1.91
C LEU A 30 -13.35 -4.63 2.39
N ASN A 31 -13.51 -5.86 2.87
CA ASN A 31 -14.64 -6.22 3.72
C ASN A 31 -14.21 -6.27 5.20
N ASP A 32 -15.18 -6.36 6.11
CA ASP A 32 -14.94 -6.36 7.56
C ASP A 32 -13.99 -7.48 8.01
N VAL A 33 -14.08 -8.67 7.38
CA VAL A 33 -13.21 -9.81 7.72
C VAL A 33 -11.76 -9.50 7.33
N GLN A 34 -11.55 -8.98 6.14
CA GLN A 34 -10.21 -8.59 5.67
C GLN A 34 -9.66 -7.45 6.52
N TYR A 35 -10.47 -6.42 6.81
CA TYR A 35 -10.10 -5.31 7.67
C TYR A 35 -9.65 -5.80 9.04
N ASN A 36 -10.48 -6.58 9.73
CA ASN A 36 -10.16 -7.10 11.06
C ASN A 36 -8.93 -8.02 11.04
N THR A 37 -8.76 -8.81 9.98
CA THR A 37 -7.57 -9.65 9.81
C THR A 37 -6.30 -8.81 9.70
N VAL A 38 -6.31 -7.73 8.91
CA VAL A 38 -5.15 -6.84 8.81
C VAL A 38 -4.91 -6.14 10.16
N ARG A 39 -5.95 -5.57 10.78
CA ARG A 39 -5.89 -4.86 12.06
C ARG A 39 -5.38 -5.73 13.22
N SER A 40 -5.57 -7.03 13.15
CA SER A 40 -5.12 -7.96 14.21
C SER A 40 -3.59 -8.09 14.33
N ASN A 41 -2.83 -7.64 13.33
CA ASN A 41 -1.36 -7.68 13.39
C ASN A 41 -0.82 -6.58 14.30
N ARG A 42 0.27 -6.87 15.03
CA ARG A 42 0.82 -5.97 16.05
C ARG A 42 1.78 -4.92 15.48
N ALA A 43 2.39 -5.20 14.34
CA ALA A 43 3.39 -4.33 13.75
C ALA A 43 2.94 -3.77 12.39
N SER A 44 3.28 -2.49 12.13
CA SER A 44 3.02 -1.78 10.86
C SER A 44 3.34 -2.62 9.63
N HIS A 45 4.52 -3.21 9.60
CA HIS A 45 5.00 -3.99 8.47
C HIS A 45 4.21 -5.28 8.25
N GLU A 46 3.71 -5.92 9.31
CA GLU A 46 2.85 -7.09 9.20
C GLU A 46 1.47 -6.70 8.66
N MET A 47 0.90 -5.60 9.15
CA MET A 47 -0.36 -5.05 8.63
C MET A 47 -0.24 -4.75 7.13
N MET A 48 0.78 -3.99 6.74
CA MET A 48 0.97 -3.62 5.34
C MET A 48 1.26 -4.83 4.45
N ARG A 49 2.04 -5.80 4.94
CA ARG A 49 2.30 -7.06 4.23
C ARG A 49 1.00 -7.81 3.96
N LYS A 50 0.16 -7.97 4.98
CA LYS A 50 -1.13 -8.67 4.90
C LYS A 50 -2.12 -7.95 3.99
N LEU A 51 -2.17 -6.61 4.06
CA LEU A 51 -2.98 -5.80 3.16
C LEU A 51 -2.59 -6.02 1.69
N TYR A 52 -1.28 -6.05 1.41
CA TYR A 52 -0.79 -6.37 0.07
C TYR A 52 -1.14 -7.79 -0.40
N ASP A 53 -1.17 -8.76 0.51
CA ASP A 53 -1.55 -10.13 0.14
C ASP A 53 -3.00 -10.17 -0.37
N TYR A 54 -3.90 -9.39 0.22
CA TYR A 54 -5.25 -9.20 -0.33
C TYR A 54 -5.24 -8.42 -1.64
N ALA A 55 -4.42 -7.37 -1.74
CA ALA A 55 -4.31 -6.55 -2.95
C ALA A 55 -3.86 -7.32 -4.19
N ARG A 56 -3.22 -8.48 -4.04
CA ARG A 56 -2.88 -9.36 -5.17
C ARG A 56 -4.09 -9.81 -5.96
N ALA A 57 -5.20 -10.10 -5.27
CA ALA A 57 -6.45 -10.56 -5.87
C ALA A 57 -7.31 -9.42 -6.45
N TRP A 58 -6.95 -8.16 -6.20
CA TRP A 58 -7.71 -7.01 -6.67
C TRP A 58 -7.57 -6.79 -8.18
N GLY A 59 -8.67 -6.33 -8.79
CA GLY A 59 -8.71 -5.89 -10.18
C GLY A 59 -8.00 -4.54 -10.38
N PRO A 60 -7.80 -4.11 -11.65
CA PRO A 60 -7.08 -2.87 -11.97
C PRO A 60 -7.64 -1.64 -11.24
N ASN A 61 -8.95 -1.41 -11.30
CA ASN A 61 -9.58 -0.23 -10.66
C ASN A 61 -9.36 -0.20 -9.15
N GLN A 62 -9.43 -1.35 -8.47
CA GLN A 62 -9.20 -1.45 -7.03
C GLN A 62 -7.74 -1.16 -6.67
N LYS A 63 -6.80 -1.59 -7.51
CA LYS A 63 -5.36 -1.29 -7.35
C LYS A 63 -5.07 0.19 -7.57
N ASP A 64 -5.72 0.81 -8.55
CA ASP A 64 -5.58 2.25 -8.81
C ASP A 64 -6.15 3.08 -7.65
N THR A 65 -7.34 2.72 -7.14
CA THR A 65 -7.91 3.35 -5.95
C THR A 65 -7.00 3.18 -4.74
N PHE A 66 -6.43 1.99 -4.53
CA PHE A 66 -5.49 1.77 -3.44
C PHE A 66 -4.25 2.66 -3.54
N ILE A 67 -3.64 2.79 -4.72
CA ILE A 67 -2.49 3.68 -4.92
C ILE A 67 -2.88 5.14 -4.70
N SER A 68 -4.08 5.56 -5.13
CA SER A 68 -4.62 6.89 -4.87
C SER A 68 -4.76 7.17 -3.37
N ILE A 69 -5.35 6.23 -2.61
CA ILE A 69 -5.52 6.33 -1.15
C ILE A 69 -4.16 6.37 -0.45
N LEU A 70 -3.20 5.51 -0.85
CA LEU A 70 -1.84 5.56 -0.30
C LEU A 70 -1.18 6.92 -0.55
N SER A 71 -1.37 7.50 -1.74
CA SER A 71 -0.84 8.81 -2.10
C SER A 71 -1.48 9.96 -1.33
N LYS A 72 -2.77 9.81 -0.95
CA LYS A 72 -3.49 10.78 -0.15
C LYS A 72 -2.93 10.89 1.27
N TYR A 73 -2.58 9.76 1.89
CA TYR A 73 -2.12 9.72 3.28
C TYR A 73 -0.60 9.77 3.45
N ASP A 74 0.16 9.36 2.44
CA ASP A 74 1.63 9.41 2.49
C ASP A 74 2.24 9.76 1.13
N LYS A 75 1.88 10.95 0.63
CA LYS A 75 2.32 11.47 -0.66
C LYS A 75 3.84 11.45 -0.82
N TRP A 76 4.57 11.84 0.23
CA TRP A 76 6.03 11.94 0.18
C TRP A 76 6.69 10.56 0.05
N LEU A 77 6.18 9.56 0.78
CA LEU A 77 6.65 8.19 0.62
C LEU A 77 6.37 7.67 -0.79
N ILE A 78 5.17 7.93 -1.34
CA ILE A 78 4.85 7.48 -2.70
C ILE A 78 5.72 8.17 -3.75
N LEU A 79 5.93 9.48 -3.65
CA LEU A 79 6.80 10.22 -4.57
C LEU A 79 8.25 9.70 -4.53
N ASP A 80 8.82 9.51 -3.34
CA ASP A 80 10.17 8.97 -3.17
C ASP A 80 10.30 7.55 -3.76
N LEU A 81 9.24 6.75 -3.72
CA LEU A 81 9.23 5.42 -4.31
C LEU A 81 9.09 5.44 -5.83
N MET A 82 8.30 6.36 -6.39
CA MET A 82 8.19 6.56 -7.83
C MET A 82 9.50 7.08 -8.41
N GLU A 83 10.17 8.00 -7.72
CA GLU A 83 11.47 8.53 -8.14
C GLU A 83 12.55 7.44 -8.18
N LYS A 84 12.61 6.59 -7.15
CA LYS A 84 13.53 5.43 -7.12
C LYS A 84 13.25 4.42 -8.23
N GLU A 85 11.98 4.19 -8.56
CA GLU A 85 11.60 3.31 -9.67
C GLU A 85 12.10 3.87 -11.01
N ASN A 86 11.89 5.17 -11.26
CA ASN A 86 12.36 5.86 -12.46
C ASN A 86 13.89 5.85 -12.59
N GLN A 87 14.61 6.05 -11.49
CA GLN A 87 16.08 5.94 -11.46
C GLN A 87 16.54 4.50 -11.79
N SER A 88 15.88 3.47 -11.26
CA SER A 88 16.25 2.07 -11.54
C SER A 88 16.07 1.67 -13.02
N LEU A 89 15.04 2.23 -13.67
CA LEU A 89 14.77 1.99 -15.09
C LEU A 89 15.82 2.66 -15.96
N ASN A 90 16.22 3.88 -15.63
CA ASN A 90 17.24 4.62 -16.36
C ASN A 90 18.63 3.99 -16.23
N SER A 91 18.99 3.44 -15.06
CA SER A 91 20.27 2.74 -14.86
C SER A 91 20.36 1.35 -15.50
N SER A 92 19.21 0.73 -15.84
CA SER A 92 19.18 -0.57 -16.51
C SER A 92 19.21 -0.47 -18.04
N ALA A 93 19.14 0.75 -18.58
CA ALA A 93 19.08 1.05 -20.02
C ALA A 93 20.42 1.55 -20.60
N THR A 94 21.50 1.51 -19.81
CA THR A 94 22.90 1.84 -20.17
C THR A 94 23.80 0.67 -19.87
#